data_AF-A0A1H5TJE5-F1
#
_entry.id   AF-A0A1H5TJE5-F1
#
_cell.length_a   1.000
_cell.length_b   1.000
_cell.length_c   1.000
_cell.angle_alpha   90.00
_cell.angle_beta   90.00
_cell.angle_gamma   90.00
#
_symmetry.space_group_name_H-M   'P 1'
#
loop_
_entity.id
_entity.type
_entity.pdbx_description
1 polymer ?
#
loop_
_entity_poly.entity_id
_entity_poly.type
_entity_poly.pdbx_seq_one_letter_code
_entity_poly.pdbx_strand_id
1 'polypeptide(L)'
;MTENDNDAVEVVDDESDVAEEAAEGVEATEADAETTEPVAEAAEEGAADEGAAADEAAEAEAPEESGPTFDEDVMPDEEADLLIPVEDYLSAGVHIGTQQKTEDMERFIHRVRDDGLYVLDVSQTDSRIRTAADFLANYDPEQILVTSSRQYGRFPATKFADAVGARARTGRFIPGTLTNPDYAGYIEPDVVVVTDPIGDAQAVKEAITVGIPVIAMCDSNNQTSNVDLVVPTNNKGRRALSVVYWLLANETLDRRGSDTVYGLEDFEDEI
;
A
#
# COMPACT_ATOMS: atom_id res chain seq x y z
N MET A 1 63.65 -18.82 -21.66
CA MET A 1 63.68 -17.35 -21.65
C MET A 1 62.22 -16.96 -21.89
N THR A 2 61.36 -16.77 -20.88
CA THR A 2 61.40 -15.78 -19.78
C THR A 2 61.48 -14.35 -20.36
N GLU A 3 60.61 -13.38 -20.07
CA GLU A 3 59.48 -13.18 -19.11
C GLU A 3 58.24 -12.58 -19.88
N ASN A 4 56.97 -12.55 -19.41
CA ASN A 4 56.33 -11.64 -18.41
C ASN A 4 56.68 -10.14 -18.62
N ASP A 5 55.82 -9.11 -18.53
CA ASP A 5 54.42 -8.83 -18.07
C ASP A 5 53.79 -7.75 -19.02
N ASN A 6 52.49 -7.68 -19.31
CA ASN A 6 51.32 -7.17 -18.56
C ASN A 6 51.18 -5.64 -18.36
N ASP A 7 49.92 -5.17 -18.52
CA ASP A 7 49.27 -3.97 -17.96
C ASP A 7 49.37 -2.55 -18.59
N ALA A 8 48.41 -1.72 -18.13
CA ALA A 8 48.23 -0.27 -18.24
C ALA A 8 47.68 0.37 -19.54
N VAL A 9 46.40 0.74 -19.43
CA VAL A 9 45.68 1.78 -20.17
C VAL A 9 46.31 3.17 -19.95
N GLU A 10 46.36 4.01 -20.99
CA GLU A 10 46.23 5.47 -20.83
C GLU A 10 45.16 6.00 -21.79
N VAL A 11 44.23 6.78 -21.24
CA VAL A 11 43.20 7.54 -21.96
C VAL A 11 43.76 8.94 -22.21
N VAL A 12 43.54 9.50 -23.39
CA VAL A 12 43.91 10.89 -23.70
C VAL A 12 42.64 11.73 -23.79
N ASP A 13 42.44 12.59 -22.80
CA ASP A 13 41.52 13.72 -22.88
C ASP A 13 42.02 14.74 -23.93
N ASP A 14 41.08 15.36 -24.65
CA ASP A 14 41.24 16.72 -25.16
C ASP A 14 39.85 17.38 -25.24
N GLU A 15 39.73 18.57 -24.68
CA GLU A 15 38.46 19.25 -24.42
C GLU A 15 37.96 20.05 -25.65
N SER A 16 36.64 20.25 -25.76
CA SER A 16 36.14 21.45 -26.46
C SER A 16 34.94 22.06 -25.72
N ASP A 17 35.27 23.02 -24.87
CA ASP A 17 34.38 23.86 -24.07
C ASP A 17 33.87 25.05 -24.89
N VAL A 18 32.55 25.32 -24.89
CA VAL A 18 31.97 26.60 -25.36
C VAL A 18 30.68 26.99 -24.62
N ALA A 19 30.84 27.96 -23.70
CA ALA A 19 29.93 29.06 -23.36
C ALA A 19 28.67 28.83 -22.50
N GLU A 20 28.84 29.19 -21.22
CA GLU A 20 27.86 29.81 -20.33
C GLU A 20 27.68 31.32 -20.64
N GLU A 21 26.47 31.87 -20.45
CA GLU A 21 26.10 33.26 -20.01
C GLU A 21 24.57 33.45 -20.21
N ALA A 22 23.81 34.32 -19.52
CA ALA A 22 23.86 34.97 -18.20
C ALA A 22 22.54 35.77 -17.97
N ALA A 23 22.39 36.45 -16.82
CA ALA A 23 21.30 37.37 -16.38
C ALA A 23 19.95 36.71 -15.97
N GLU A 24 19.53 36.75 -14.69
CA GLU A 24 18.98 37.91 -13.92
C GLU A 24 17.66 38.43 -14.52
N GLY A 25 16.55 38.63 -13.81
CA GLY A 25 16.33 38.83 -12.36
C GLY A 25 15.56 40.16 -12.16
N VAL A 26 14.53 40.22 -11.29
CA VAL A 26 13.96 41.44 -10.63
C VAL A 26 12.71 41.07 -9.81
N GLU A 27 12.56 41.68 -8.63
CA GLU A 27 11.45 41.54 -7.68
C GLU A 27 10.37 42.64 -7.80
N ALA A 28 9.28 42.49 -7.02
CA ALA A 28 8.29 43.50 -6.60
C ALA A 28 7.29 43.96 -7.69
N THR A 29 6.03 44.33 -7.40
CA THR A 29 5.50 45.11 -6.26
C THR A 29 4.04 44.79 -5.90
N GLU A 30 3.60 45.24 -4.72
CA GLU A 30 2.18 45.31 -4.30
C GLU A 30 1.43 46.54 -4.89
N ALA A 31 0.12 46.60 -4.60
CA ALA A 31 -0.76 47.79 -4.46
C ALA A 31 -1.60 48.31 -5.65
N ASP A 32 -2.63 49.08 -5.24
CA ASP A 32 -3.72 49.75 -5.98
C ASP A 32 -4.75 48.84 -6.71
N ALA A 33 -6.03 48.72 -6.32
CA ALA A 33 -7.02 49.57 -5.63
C ALA A 33 -7.78 50.58 -6.52
N GLU A 34 -9.07 50.77 -6.18
CA GLU A 34 -10.08 51.65 -6.80
C GLU A 34 -10.50 51.32 -8.26
N THR A 35 -11.74 51.57 -8.72
CA THR A 35 -12.81 52.47 -8.18
C THR A 35 -14.23 51.95 -8.51
N THR A 36 -15.14 52.04 -7.52
CA THR A 36 -16.59 52.40 -7.55
C THR A 36 -17.52 51.92 -8.69
N GLU A 37 -18.68 51.28 -8.44
CA GLU A 37 -19.93 51.78 -7.78
C GLU A 37 -20.68 52.90 -8.57
N PRO A 38 -21.99 53.20 -8.33
CA PRO A 38 -23.00 52.58 -7.44
C PRO A 38 -24.38 52.31 -8.14
N VAL A 39 -25.42 51.92 -7.38
CA VAL A 39 -26.79 52.51 -7.23
C VAL A 39 -27.55 51.57 -6.25
N ALA A 40 -27.71 51.90 -4.96
CA ALA A 40 -28.93 52.49 -4.31
C ALA A 40 -30.26 51.75 -4.62
N GLU A 41 -31.25 51.57 -3.72
CA GLU A 41 -31.58 52.11 -2.39
C GLU A 41 -32.57 51.08 -1.72
N ALA A 42 -32.97 51.09 -0.44
CA ALA A 42 -32.81 52.03 0.69
C ALA A 42 -32.78 51.25 2.04
N ALA A 43 -33.24 51.83 3.16
CA ALA A 43 -33.33 51.23 4.50
C ALA A 43 -34.60 51.69 5.25
N GLU A 44 -34.98 50.98 6.33
CA GLU A 44 -35.61 51.44 7.60
C GLU A 44 -35.91 50.16 8.44
N GLU A 45 -35.24 49.92 9.57
CA GLU A 45 -35.54 50.40 10.95
C GLU A 45 -36.81 49.82 11.61
N GLY A 46 -36.64 49.27 12.82
CA GLY A 46 -37.72 48.75 13.67
C GLY A 46 -37.18 47.88 14.82
N ALA A 47 -37.27 48.37 16.07
CA ALA A 47 -36.59 47.79 17.23
C ALA A 47 -37.54 47.03 18.20
N ALA A 48 -36.94 46.12 18.98
CA ALA A 48 -37.27 45.65 20.35
C ALA A 48 -38.72 45.27 20.74
N ASP A 49 -38.89 44.10 21.40
CA ASP A 49 -39.07 44.07 22.87
C ASP A 49 -38.84 42.64 23.45
N GLU A 50 -38.70 42.56 24.78
CA GLU A 50 -38.24 41.41 25.57
C GLU A 50 -39.34 40.38 25.94
N GLY A 51 -38.92 39.23 26.50
CA GLY A 51 -39.85 38.20 27.00
C GLY A 51 -39.19 36.97 27.65
N ALA A 52 -38.63 37.14 28.86
CA ALA A 52 -38.22 36.03 29.73
C ALA A 52 -39.45 35.43 30.47
N ALA A 53 -39.43 34.29 31.19
CA ALA A 53 -38.35 33.42 31.68
C ALA A 53 -38.93 32.03 32.09
N ALA A 54 -38.04 31.10 32.50
CA ALA A 54 -38.28 30.01 33.47
C ALA A 54 -39.24 28.85 33.07
N ASP A 55 -39.12 27.63 33.58
CA ASP A 55 -38.01 26.87 34.20
C ASP A 55 -38.52 25.41 34.29
N GLU A 56 -37.71 24.41 33.96
CA GLU A 56 -37.80 23.09 34.62
C GLU A 56 -36.55 22.26 34.31
N ALA A 57 -35.80 21.91 35.35
CA ALA A 57 -34.60 21.08 35.25
C ALA A 57 -34.97 19.59 35.17
N ALA A 58 -34.27 18.85 34.30
CA ALA A 58 -34.17 17.40 34.32
C ALA A 58 -32.69 16.99 34.35
N GLU A 59 -32.40 15.88 35.03
CA GLU A 59 -31.08 15.61 35.60
C GLU A 59 -30.01 15.24 34.57
N ALA A 60 -28.76 15.57 34.90
CA ALA A 60 -27.59 15.18 34.14
C ALA A 60 -27.09 13.81 34.60
N GLU A 61 -26.97 12.85 33.68
CA GLU A 61 -26.10 11.69 33.85
C GLU A 61 -24.78 11.97 33.12
N ALA A 62 -23.67 11.84 33.83
CA ALA A 62 -22.33 11.98 33.25
C ALA A 62 -21.92 10.66 32.58
N PRO A 63 -21.22 10.69 31.42
CA PRO A 63 -20.57 9.49 30.92
C PRO A 63 -19.38 9.15 31.83
N GLU A 64 -19.31 7.92 32.32
CA GLU A 64 -18.08 7.44 32.98
C GLU A 64 -16.99 7.22 31.92
N GLU A 65 -15.82 7.84 32.13
CA GLU A 65 -14.60 7.44 31.42
C GLU A 65 -14.19 6.03 31.87
N SER A 66 -14.56 5.03 31.08
CA SER A 66 -13.84 3.75 31.03
C SER A 66 -12.79 3.83 29.92
N GLY A 67 -11.62 3.21 30.15
CA GLY A 67 -10.47 3.28 29.24
C GLY A 67 -10.71 2.62 27.87
N PRO A 68 -9.74 2.68 26.95
CA PRO A 68 -9.92 2.17 25.59
C PRO A 68 -10.29 0.68 25.62
N THR A 69 -11.54 0.39 25.27
CA THR A 69 -12.02 -0.96 25.01
C THR A 69 -11.34 -1.46 23.74
N PHE A 70 -10.54 -2.51 23.87
CA PHE A 70 -10.14 -3.29 22.70
C PHE A 70 -11.42 -3.97 22.20
N ASP A 71 -11.91 -3.57 21.02
CA ASP A 71 -13.10 -4.16 20.41
C ASP A 71 -12.84 -5.64 20.06
N GLU A 72 -13.27 -6.54 20.94
CA GLU A 72 -13.12 -8.00 20.79
C GLU A 72 -14.13 -8.59 19.76
N ASP A 73 -15.20 -7.85 19.44
CA ASP A 73 -16.25 -8.25 18.50
C ASP A 73 -15.93 -7.86 17.05
N VAL A 74 -15.23 -8.75 16.35
CA VAL A 74 -14.97 -8.68 14.89
C VAL A 74 -15.42 -9.96 14.16
N MET A 75 -16.02 -10.93 14.85
CA MET A 75 -16.23 -12.30 14.35
C MET A 75 -17.61 -12.91 14.67
N PRO A 76 -18.17 -13.76 13.78
CA PRO A 76 -19.30 -14.62 14.09
C PRO A 76 -18.86 -16.01 14.61
N ASP A 77 -19.08 -16.24 15.91
CA ASP A 77 -19.36 -17.51 16.64
C ASP A 77 -18.60 -18.85 16.38
N GLU A 78 -17.70 -19.00 15.40
CA GLU A 78 -16.89 -20.21 15.23
C GLU A 78 -15.39 -19.90 15.28
N GLU A 79 -14.63 -20.68 16.09
CA GLU A 79 -13.16 -20.71 16.08
C GLU A 79 -12.68 -21.13 14.69
N ALA A 80 -12.45 -20.14 13.82
CA ALA A 80 -11.78 -20.36 12.57
C ALA A 80 -10.37 -20.90 12.87
N ASP A 81 -10.03 -22.04 12.26
CA ASP A 81 -8.66 -22.54 12.17
C ASP A 81 -7.86 -21.52 11.36
N LEU A 82 -7.28 -20.51 12.02
CA LEU A 82 -6.50 -19.41 11.43
C LEU A 82 -5.00 -19.72 11.49
N LEU A 83 -4.23 -19.16 10.57
CA LEU A 83 -2.77 -19.36 10.48
C LEU A 83 -2.01 -18.75 11.67
N ILE A 84 -2.59 -17.73 12.29
CA ILE A 84 -2.09 -17.04 13.48
C ILE A 84 -3.29 -16.77 14.42
N PRO A 85 -3.10 -16.75 15.75
CA PRO A 85 -4.03 -16.12 16.68
C PRO A 85 -4.59 -14.77 16.18
N VAL A 86 -5.87 -14.52 16.46
CA VAL A 86 -6.61 -13.33 16.01
C VAL A 86 -5.95 -12.05 16.52
N GLU A 87 -5.40 -12.11 17.74
CA GLU A 87 -4.74 -11.03 18.45
C GLU A 87 -3.55 -10.47 17.67
N ASP A 88 -2.79 -11.33 16.97
CA ASP A 88 -1.62 -10.92 16.19
C ASP A 88 -2.02 -10.21 14.89
N TYR A 89 -3.07 -10.68 14.21
CA TYR A 89 -3.67 -9.99 13.06
C TYR A 89 -4.22 -8.60 13.43
N LEU A 90 -4.86 -8.49 14.61
CA LEU A 90 -5.36 -7.23 15.15
C LEU A 90 -4.21 -6.29 15.55
N SER A 91 -3.20 -6.80 16.26
CA SER A 91 -1.99 -6.09 16.68
C SER A 91 -1.16 -5.54 15.50
N ALA A 92 -1.10 -6.30 14.40
CA ALA A 92 -0.45 -5.86 13.17
C ALA A 92 -1.26 -4.82 12.37
N GLY A 93 -2.55 -4.63 12.68
CA GLY A 93 -3.43 -3.67 12.01
C GLY A 93 -3.89 -4.11 10.61
N VAL A 94 -3.91 -5.41 10.33
CA VAL A 94 -4.31 -5.99 9.02
C VAL A 94 -5.77 -5.65 8.66
N HIS A 95 -6.63 -5.59 9.68
CA HIS A 95 -8.06 -5.26 9.58
C HIS A 95 -8.35 -3.77 9.34
N ILE A 96 -7.38 -2.87 9.51
CA ILE A 96 -7.60 -1.41 9.45
C ILE A 96 -7.53 -0.93 7.99
N GLY A 97 -8.68 -0.64 7.39
CA GLY A 97 -8.77 -0.05 6.06
C GLY A 97 -8.74 1.49 6.08
N THR A 98 -9.35 2.10 5.06
CA THR A 98 -9.44 3.57 4.89
C THR A 98 -10.85 4.10 5.13
N GLN A 99 -11.06 5.40 4.92
CA GLN A 99 -12.37 6.06 4.88
C GLN A 99 -13.07 5.95 3.51
N GLN A 100 -12.41 5.38 2.49
CA GLN A 100 -12.96 5.22 1.14
C GLN A 100 -13.24 3.74 0.86
N LYS A 101 -14.37 3.46 0.22
CA LYS A 101 -14.71 2.11 -0.26
C LYS A 101 -14.94 2.07 -1.76
N THR A 102 -14.64 0.92 -2.35
CA THR A 102 -14.99 0.55 -3.73
C THR A 102 -16.05 -0.55 -3.68
N GLU A 103 -16.99 -0.56 -4.64
CA GLU A 103 -18.04 -1.59 -4.79
C GLU A 103 -17.44 -3.02 -4.77
N ASP A 104 -16.37 -3.24 -5.53
CA ASP A 104 -15.56 -4.48 -5.58
C ASP A 104 -15.13 -5.05 -4.21
N MET A 105 -14.88 -4.16 -3.25
CA MET A 105 -14.32 -4.47 -1.93
C MET A 105 -15.38 -4.60 -0.83
N GLU A 106 -16.64 -4.26 -1.10
CA GLU A 106 -17.71 -4.29 -0.08
C GLU A 106 -17.91 -5.69 0.54
N ARG A 107 -17.67 -6.75 -0.24
CA ARG A 107 -17.72 -8.16 0.23
C ARG A 107 -16.67 -8.51 1.30
N PHE A 108 -15.58 -7.75 1.39
CA PHE A 108 -14.49 -7.98 2.35
C PHE A 108 -14.55 -7.04 3.56
N ILE A 109 -15.49 -6.10 3.59
CA ILE A 109 -15.68 -5.14 4.68
C ILE A 109 -16.70 -5.74 5.67
N HIS A 110 -16.28 -5.92 6.92
CA HIS A 110 -17.13 -6.45 7.98
C HIS A 110 -17.98 -5.34 8.62
N ARG A 111 -17.34 -4.26 9.08
CA ARG A 111 -18.02 -3.11 9.70
C ARG A 111 -17.32 -1.78 9.41
N VAL A 112 -17.95 -0.69 9.83
CA VAL A 112 -17.33 0.64 9.91
C VAL A 112 -17.08 0.95 11.38
N ARG A 113 -15.90 1.49 11.72
CA ARG A 113 -15.61 2.04 13.06
C ARG A 113 -16.17 3.46 13.18
N ASP A 114 -16.39 3.93 14.40
CA ASP A 114 -16.87 5.28 14.72
C ASP A 114 -15.99 6.40 14.11
N ASP A 115 -14.69 6.15 13.92
CA ASP A 115 -13.75 7.03 13.20
C ASP A 115 -14.01 7.15 11.68
N GLY A 116 -15.00 6.42 11.15
CA GLY A 116 -15.28 6.32 9.72
C GLY A 116 -14.32 5.43 8.93
N LEU A 117 -13.45 4.65 9.61
CA LEU A 117 -12.56 3.67 8.99
C LEU A 117 -13.30 2.36 8.71
N TYR A 118 -13.14 1.82 7.51
CA TYR A 118 -13.65 0.49 7.16
C TYR A 118 -12.78 -0.61 7.80
N VAL A 119 -13.44 -1.59 8.42
CA VAL A 119 -12.81 -2.77 9.03
C VAL A 119 -12.93 -3.95 8.07
N LEU A 120 -11.79 -4.53 7.69
CA LEU A 120 -11.71 -5.72 6.84
C LEU A 120 -11.88 -7.00 7.65
N ASP A 121 -12.46 -8.01 7.03
CA ASP A 121 -12.66 -9.35 7.59
C ASP A 121 -11.36 -10.19 7.54
N VAL A 122 -10.81 -10.51 8.72
CA VAL A 122 -9.56 -11.27 8.88
C VAL A 122 -9.70 -12.72 8.42
N SER A 123 -10.88 -13.33 8.55
CA SER A 123 -11.10 -14.73 8.12
C SER A 123 -11.10 -14.85 6.59
N GLN A 124 -11.65 -13.85 5.90
CA GLN A 124 -11.53 -13.75 4.46
C GLN A 124 -10.08 -13.46 4.02
N THR A 125 -9.31 -12.67 4.79
CA THR A 125 -7.87 -12.48 4.54
C THR A 125 -7.11 -13.80 4.62
N ASP A 126 -7.27 -14.58 5.70
CA ASP A 126 -6.60 -15.87 5.91
C ASP A 126 -6.91 -16.88 4.79
N SER A 127 -8.19 -17.06 4.46
CA SER A 127 -8.63 -17.93 3.36
C SER A 127 -8.01 -17.54 2.01
N ARG A 128 -7.83 -16.24 1.75
CA ARG A 128 -7.18 -15.74 0.53
C ARG A 128 -5.67 -15.90 0.56
N ILE A 129 -5.02 -15.78 1.71
CA ILE A 129 -3.59 -16.06 1.87
C ILE A 129 -3.31 -17.54 1.57
N ARG A 130 -4.09 -18.48 2.13
CA ARG A 130 -3.98 -19.92 1.80
C ARG A 130 -4.13 -20.15 0.29
N THR A 131 -5.19 -19.60 -0.30
CA THR A 131 -5.46 -19.72 -1.75
C THR A 131 -4.30 -19.14 -2.60
N ALA A 132 -3.68 -18.05 -2.16
CA ALA A 132 -2.53 -17.45 -2.84
C ALA A 132 -1.26 -18.28 -2.70
N ALA A 133 -1.01 -18.86 -1.53
CA ALA A 133 0.10 -19.79 -1.30
C ALA A 133 -0.08 -21.10 -2.08
N ASP A 134 -1.30 -21.64 -2.12
CA ASP A 134 -1.67 -22.78 -2.99
C ASP A 134 -1.39 -22.47 -4.46
N PHE A 135 -1.74 -21.28 -4.94
CA PHE A 135 -1.44 -20.85 -6.29
C PHE A 135 0.07 -20.75 -6.54
N LEU A 136 0.81 -20.02 -5.69
CA LEU A 136 2.26 -19.80 -5.82
C LEU A 136 3.10 -21.07 -5.67
N ALA A 137 2.64 -22.06 -4.91
CA ALA A 137 3.30 -23.35 -4.77
C ALA A 137 3.35 -24.15 -6.08
N ASN A 138 2.43 -23.91 -7.02
CA ASN A 138 2.39 -24.58 -8.33
C ASN A 138 3.36 -23.98 -9.37
N TYR A 139 3.95 -22.82 -9.10
CA TYR A 139 4.89 -22.15 -10.01
C TYR A 139 6.34 -22.33 -9.58
N ASP A 140 7.26 -22.35 -10.54
CA ASP A 140 8.69 -22.35 -10.28
C ASP A 140 9.12 -21.04 -9.57
N PRO A 141 10.02 -21.09 -8.57
CA PRO A 141 10.48 -19.92 -7.82
C PRO A 141 10.87 -18.75 -8.72
N GLU A 142 11.72 -19.00 -9.72
CA GLU A 142 12.31 -17.98 -10.58
C GLU A 142 11.29 -17.23 -11.46
N GLN A 143 10.10 -17.81 -11.65
CA GLN A 143 9.03 -17.26 -12.49
C GLN A 143 8.01 -16.44 -11.71
N ILE A 144 8.17 -16.34 -10.39
CA ILE A 144 7.38 -15.45 -9.54
C ILE A 144 8.05 -14.07 -9.54
N LEU A 145 7.33 -13.03 -9.97
CA LEU A 145 7.76 -11.64 -9.84
C LEU A 145 7.00 -10.96 -8.69
N VAL A 146 7.72 -10.38 -7.73
CA VAL A 146 7.13 -9.54 -6.69
C VAL A 146 7.46 -8.08 -6.94
N THR A 147 6.44 -7.22 -6.99
CA THR A 147 6.57 -5.78 -7.21
C THR A 147 6.03 -5.00 -6.02
N SER A 148 6.80 -3.99 -5.59
CA SER A 148 6.38 -3.03 -4.55
C SER A 148 7.04 -1.66 -4.72
N SER A 149 6.26 -0.66 -5.12
CA SER A 149 6.69 0.74 -5.16
C SER A 149 6.66 1.42 -3.78
N ARG A 150 5.73 0.99 -2.91
CA ARG A 150 5.49 1.54 -1.57
C ARG A 150 6.70 1.35 -0.65
N GLN A 151 7.12 2.39 0.06
CA GLN A 151 8.34 2.36 0.88
C GLN A 151 8.35 1.19 1.88
N TYR A 152 7.30 1.09 2.72
CA TYR A 152 7.16 0.00 3.69
C TYR A 152 6.93 -1.40 3.09
N GLY A 153 6.59 -1.49 1.79
CA GLY A 153 6.43 -2.77 1.10
C GLY A 153 7.72 -3.30 0.48
N ARG A 154 8.76 -2.47 0.31
CA ARG A 154 10.02 -2.87 -0.33
C ARG A 154 10.77 -3.92 0.48
N PHE A 155 10.93 -3.73 1.78
CA PHE A 155 11.66 -4.67 2.62
C PHE A 155 10.94 -6.02 2.73
N PRO A 156 9.64 -6.11 3.08
CA PRO A 156 8.91 -7.38 3.09
C PRO A 156 8.87 -8.08 1.73
N ALA A 157 8.72 -7.34 0.62
CA ALA A 157 8.71 -7.91 -0.73
C ALA A 157 10.06 -8.51 -1.15
N THR A 158 11.19 -7.86 -0.80
CA THR A 158 12.53 -8.41 -1.01
C THR A 158 12.75 -9.64 -0.14
N LYS A 159 12.39 -9.58 1.16
CA LYS A 159 12.51 -10.72 2.08
C LYS A 159 11.69 -11.93 1.64
N PHE A 160 10.46 -11.72 1.19
CA PHE A 160 9.63 -12.76 0.58
C PHE A 160 10.33 -13.38 -0.64
N ALA A 161 10.92 -12.55 -1.50
CA ALA A 161 11.60 -13.03 -2.69
C ALA A 161 12.85 -13.85 -2.37
N ASP A 162 13.67 -13.40 -1.41
CA ASP A 162 14.83 -14.13 -0.90
C ASP A 162 14.42 -15.48 -0.27
N ALA A 163 13.30 -15.51 0.48
CA ALA A 163 12.78 -16.70 1.14
C ALA A 163 12.21 -17.74 0.16
N VAL A 164 11.43 -17.29 -0.83
CA VAL A 164 10.72 -18.15 -1.79
C VAL A 164 11.58 -18.51 -3.00
N GLY A 165 12.70 -17.80 -3.23
CA GLY A 165 13.53 -17.89 -4.43
C GLY A 165 12.96 -17.12 -5.63
N ALA A 166 12.11 -16.12 -5.37
CA ALA A 166 11.42 -15.33 -6.38
C ALA A 166 12.24 -14.12 -6.85
N ARG A 167 11.81 -13.46 -7.93
CA ARG A 167 12.43 -12.25 -8.45
C ARG A 167 11.74 -11.01 -7.87
N ALA A 168 12.47 -10.13 -7.19
CA ALA A 168 11.93 -8.86 -6.69
C ALA A 168 12.22 -7.68 -7.63
N ARG A 169 11.21 -6.83 -7.84
CA ARG A 169 11.33 -5.48 -8.42
C ARG A 169 10.70 -4.46 -7.48
N THR A 170 11.47 -4.07 -6.47
CA THR A 170 11.11 -3.06 -5.47
C THR A 170 11.51 -1.65 -5.90
N GLY A 171 10.70 -0.65 -5.56
CA GLY A 171 10.92 0.75 -5.91
C GLY A 171 10.21 1.15 -7.20
N ARG A 172 10.84 2.00 -8.02
CA ARG A 172 10.21 2.52 -9.24
C ARG A 172 10.20 1.44 -10.33
N PHE A 173 9.03 0.89 -10.62
CA PHE A 173 8.83 0.01 -11.77
C PHE A 173 9.15 0.77 -13.08
N ILE A 174 10.01 0.19 -13.92
CA ILE A 174 10.41 0.80 -15.19
C ILE A 174 9.42 0.34 -16.28
N PRO A 175 8.73 1.25 -17.00
CA PRO A 175 7.87 0.87 -18.10
C PRO A 175 8.65 0.08 -19.16
N GLY A 176 8.11 -1.06 -19.59
CA GLY A 176 8.78 -1.98 -20.51
C GLY A 176 9.41 -3.21 -19.83
N THR A 177 9.37 -3.33 -18.49
CA THR A 177 9.98 -4.46 -17.76
C THR A 177 9.37 -5.82 -18.14
N LEU A 178 8.08 -5.89 -18.51
CA LEU A 178 7.44 -7.13 -18.97
C LEU A 178 7.13 -7.13 -20.48
N THR A 179 7.23 -5.97 -21.13
CA THR A 179 6.72 -5.76 -22.50
C THR A 179 7.79 -5.46 -23.54
N ASN A 180 9.03 -5.15 -23.15
CA ASN A 180 10.12 -4.81 -24.07
C ASN A 180 11.34 -5.75 -23.93
N PRO A 181 11.52 -6.73 -24.84
CA PRO A 181 12.66 -7.66 -24.81
C PRO A 181 14.04 -6.99 -24.96
N ASP A 182 14.13 -5.81 -25.57
CA ASP A 182 15.40 -5.09 -25.74
C ASP A 182 15.87 -4.39 -24.45
N TYR A 183 15.04 -4.36 -23.40
CA TYR A 183 15.39 -3.74 -22.13
C TYR A 183 16.26 -4.68 -21.28
N ALA A 184 17.43 -4.21 -20.84
CA ALA A 184 18.38 -5.01 -20.04
C ALA A 184 17.82 -5.53 -18.69
N GLY A 185 16.70 -4.98 -18.21
CA GLY A 185 15.99 -5.43 -17.00
C GLY A 185 14.74 -6.28 -17.27
N TYR A 186 14.48 -6.66 -18.53
CA TYR A 186 13.33 -7.44 -18.98
C TYR A 186 13.22 -8.79 -18.24
N ILE A 187 12.00 -9.13 -17.83
CA ILE A 187 11.67 -10.39 -17.17
C ILE A 187 10.32 -10.87 -17.73
N GLU A 188 10.23 -12.16 -18.05
CA GLU A 188 8.99 -12.86 -18.35
C GLU A 188 8.64 -13.76 -17.16
N PRO A 189 7.80 -13.31 -16.20
CA PRO A 189 7.32 -14.13 -15.10
C PRO A 189 5.99 -14.81 -15.46
N ASP A 190 5.73 -15.99 -14.89
CA ASP A 190 4.45 -16.70 -15.04
C ASP A 190 3.37 -16.21 -14.06
N VAL A 191 3.75 -15.46 -13.01
CA VAL A 191 2.84 -14.83 -12.04
C VAL A 191 3.45 -13.56 -11.45
N VAL A 192 2.62 -12.52 -11.26
CA VAL A 192 3.02 -11.28 -10.57
C VAL A 192 2.28 -11.11 -9.25
N VAL A 193 3.02 -10.89 -8.16
CA VAL A 193 2.50 -10.49 -6.85
C VAL A 193 2.74 -9.00 -6.64
N VAL A 194 1.68 -8.27 -6.30
CA VAL A 194 1.66 -6.80 -6.23
C VAL A 194 1.22 -6.32 -4.84
N THR A 195 1.97 -5.39 -4.23
CA THR A 195 1.62 -4.84 -2.91
C THR A 195 0.44 -3.86 -2.96
N ASP A 196 0.28 -3.09 -4.03
CA ASP A 196 -0.87 -2.19 -4.19
C ASP A 196 -1.18 -1.95 -5.67
N PRO A 197 -2.37 -2.33 -6.19
CA PRO A 197 -2.70 -2.14 -7.59
C PRO A 197 -2.82 -0.66 -8.01
N ILE A 198 -2.91 0.29 -7.07
CA ILE A 198 -2.85 1.74 -7.38
C ILE A 198 -1.40 2.20 -7.53
N GLY A 199 -0.54 1.95 -6.52
CA GLY A 199 0.88 2.32 -6.58
C GLY A 199 1.66 1.63 -7.70
N ASP A 200 1.36 0.35 -7.92
CA ASP A 200 2.05 -0.52 -8.87
C ASP A 200 1.26 -0.70 -10.18
N ALA A 201 0.35 0.24 -10.50
CA ALA A 201 -0.55 0.17 -11.66
C ALA A 201 0.17 -0.02 -13.01
N GLN A 202 1.47 0.32 -13.12
CA GLN A 202 2.27 0.04 -14.32
C GLN A 202 2.55 -1.47 -14.48
N ALA A 203 2.92 -2.15 -13.40
CA ALA A 203 3.17 -3.60 -13.42
C ALA A 203 1.88 -4.36 -13.73
N VAL A 204 0.76 -3.96 -13.12
CA VAL A 204 -0.58 -4.52 -13.39
C VAL A 204 -0.98 -4.38 -14.86
N LYS A 205 -0.79 -3.19 -15.46
CA LYS A 205 -1.10 -2.95 -16.88
C LYS A 205 -0.23 -3.78 -17.83
N GLU A 206 1.07 -3.89 -17.54
CA GLU A 206 1.97 -4.68 -18.36
C GLU A 206 1.69 -6.18 -18.23
N ALA A 207 1.42 -6.69 -17.02
CA ALA A 207 1.02 -8.08 -16.79
C ALA A 207 -0.23 -8.46 -17.60
N ILE A 208 -1.28 -7.62 -17.57
CA ILE A 208 -2.49 -7.82 -18.39
C ILE A 208 -2.21 -7.77 -19.89
N THR A 209 -1.28 -6.92 -20.33
CA THR A 209 -0.90 -6.80 -21.75
C THR A 209 -0.20 -8.07 -22.26
N VAL A 210 0.58 -8.73 -21.41
CA VAL A 210 1.26 -10.01 -21.71
C VAL A 210 0.33 -11.21 -21.48
N GLY A 211 -0.65 -11.10 -20.58
CA GLY A 211 -1.55 -12.19 -20.18
C GLY A 211 -1.09 -12.97 -18.95
N ILE A 212 -0.29 -12.34 -18.08
CA ILE A 212 0.25 -12.94 -16.85
C ILE A 212 -0.74 -12.72 -15.69
N PRO A 213 -1.10 -13.75 -14.91
CA PRO A 213 -2.00 -13.61 -13.76
C PRO A 213 -1.42 -12.70 -12.66
N VAL A 214 -2.29 -11.86 -12.09
CA VAL A 214 -1.95 -10.87 -11.06
C VAL A 214 -2.60 -11.22 -9.73
N ILE A 215 -1.77 -11.44 -8.70
CA ILE A 215 -2.17 -11.47 -7.30
C ILE A 215 -1.90 -10.09 -6.70
N ALA A 216 -2.88 -9.47 -6.04
CA ALA A 216 -2.68 -8.17 -5.41
C ALA A 216 -3.24 -8.08 -3.99
N MET A 217 -2.49 -7.36 -3.14
CA MET A 217 -2.93 -6.95 -1.80
C MET A 217 -3.80 -5.68 -1.91
N CYS A 218 -5.07 -5.79 -1.55
CA CYS A 218 -6.07 -4.74 -1.75
C CYS A 218 -6.68 -4.29 -0.42
N ASP A 219 -6.65 -2.98 -0.20
CA ASP A 219 -7.39 -2.30 0.85
C ASP A 219 -8.79 -1.89 0.30
N SER A 220 -9.71 -1.53 1.21
CA SER A 220 -11.02 -0.89 0.98
C SER A 220 -11.10 0.07 -0.23
N ASN A 221 -10.07 0.89 -0.45
CA ASN A 221 -10.03 1.91 -1.50
C ASN A 221 -9.50 1.40 -2.86
N ASN A 222 -9.10 0.13 -2.99
CA ASN A 222 -8.57 -0.42 -4.23
C ASN A 222 -9.69 -0.91 -5.17
N GLN A 223 -9.41 -0.87 -6.48
CA GLN A 223 -10.24 -1.47 -7.53
C GLN A 223 -9.63 -2.83 -7.91
N THR A 224 -10.49 -3.83 -8.16
CA THR A 224 -10.07 -5.22 -8.39
C THR A 224 -10.25 -5.69 -9.82
N SER A 225 -10.75 -4.84 -10.72
CA SER A 225 -11.08 -5.17 -12.12
C SER A 225 -9.91 -5.71 -12.97
N ASN A 226 -8.68 -5.53 -12.48
CA ASN A 226 -7.41 -5.88 -13.12
C ASN A 226 -6.57 -6.85 -12.26
N VAL A 227 -7.20 -7.58 -11.33
CA VAL A 227 -6.56 -8.48 -10.37
C VAL A 227 -7.30 -9.81 -10.36
N ASP A 228 -6.60 -10.91 -10.67
CA ASP A 228 -7.18 -12.25 -10.72
C ASP A 228 -7.41 -12.82 -9.32
N LEU A 229 -6.44 -12.63 -8.42
CA LEU A 229 -6.54 -13.05 -7.02
C LEU A 229 -6.32 -11.87 -6.06
N VAL A 230 -7.40 -11.47 -5.41
CA VAL A 230 -7.41 -10.42 -4.39
C VAL A 230 -7.13 -11.01 -3.01
N VAL A 231 -6.11 -10.49 -2.32
CA VAL A 231 -5.89 -10.67 -0.88
C VAL A 231 -6.36 -9.39 -0.17
N PRO A 232 -7.48 -9.40 0.56
CA PRO A 232 -7.96 -8.22 1.28
C PRO A 232 -7.06 -7.95 2.48
N THR A 233 -6.39 -6.79 2.53
CA THR A 233 -5.51 -6.41 3.63
C THR A 233 -5.15 -4.92 3.60
N ASN A 234 -4.78 -4.37 4.76
CA ASN A 234 -4.13 -3.07 4.89
C ASN A 234 -2.76 -3.03 4.17
N ASN A 235 -2.74 -2.51 2.94
CA ASN A 235 -1.52 -2.33 2.14
C ASN A 235 -0.71 -1.05 2.45
N LYS A 236 -0.93 -0.45 3.63
CA LYS A 236 -0.29 0.82 4.06
C LYS A 236 0.51 0.68 5.34
N GLY A 237 0.08 -0.17 6.27
CA GLY A 237 0.78 -0.41 7.54
C GLY A 237 2.07 -1.23 7.35
N ARG A 238 3.17 -0.79 7.99
CA ARG A 238 4.45 -1.54 8.02
C ARG A 238 4.25 -2.95 8.57
N ARG A 239 3.64 -3.09 9.76
CA ARG A 239 3.35 -4.38 10.38
C ARG A 239 2.39 -5.25 9.56
N ALA A 240 1.29 -4.68 9.08
CA ALA A 240 0.33 -5.41 8.25
C ALA A 240 0.99 -6.01 6.99
N LEU A 241 1.82 -5.24 6.28
CA LEU A 241 2.57 -5.73 5.13
C LEU A 241 3.60 -6.81 5.52
N SER A 242 4.35 -6.61 6.62
CA SER A 242 5.30 -7.61 7.13
C SER A 242 4.61 -8.93 7.45
N VAL A 243 3.50 -8.92 8.19
CA VAL A 243 2.72 -10.14 8.53
C VAL A 243 2.20 -10.84 7.29
N VAL A 244 1.61 -10.11 6.33
CA VAL A 244 1.04 -10.75 5.13
C VAL A 244 2.11 -11.37 4.23
N TYR A 245 3.26 -10.68 4.04
CA TYR A 245 4.37 -11.27 3.27
C TYR A 245 5.04 -12.43 4.02
N TRP A 246 5.19 -12.35 5.34
CA TRP A 246 5.71 -13.44 6.17
C TRP A 246 4.82 -14.69 6.09
N LEU A 247 3.51 -14.53 6.27
CA LEU A 247 2.52 -15.60 6.10
C LEU A 247 2.58 -16.22 4.71
N LEU A 248 2.56 -15.39 3.67
CA LEU A 248 2.59 -15.87 2.29
C LEU A 248 3.88 -16.62 1.98
N ALA A 249 5.02 -16.22 2.56
CA ALA A 249 6.29 -16.93 2.43
C ALA A 249 6.24 -18.31 3.09
N ASN A 250 5.92 -18.36 4.39
CA ASN A 250 5.85 -19.61 5.16
C ASN A 250 4.83 -20.59 4.53
N GLU A 251 3.60 -20.14 4.26
CA GLU A 251 2.56 -20.98 3.65
C GLU A 251 2.94 -21.52 2.25
N THR A 252 3.75 -20.78 1.49
CA THR A 252 4.27 -21.24 0.18
C THR A 252 5.42 -22.23 0.35
N LEU A 253 6.27 -22.05 1.37
CA LEU A 253 7.39 -22.95 1.69
C LEU A 253 6.91 -24.28 2.28
N ASP A 254 5.90 -24.25 3.15
CA ASP A 254 5.27 -25.42 3.75
C ASP A 254 4.63 -26.31 2.67
N ARG A 255 3.91 -25.70 1.71
CA ARG A 255 3.35 -26.41 0.54
C ARG A 255 4.39 -27.01 -0.39
N ARG A 256 5.56 -26.37 -0.49
CA ARG A 256 6.72 -26.88 -1.24
C ARG A 256 7.52 -27.91 -0.45
N GLY A 257 7.20 -28.15 0.83
CA GLY A 257 7.90 -29.10 1.70
C GLY A 257 9.30 -28.66 2.12
N SER A 258 9.52 -27.35 2.29
CA SER A 258 10.78 -26.79 2.80
C SER A 258 10.71 -26.59 4.31
N ASP A 259 11.66 -27.15 5.07
CA ASP A 259 11.74 -27.00 6.54
C ASP A 259 12.17 -25.59 7.02
N THR A 260 12.15 -24.57 6.14
CA THR A 260 12.68 -23.23 6.44
C THR A 260 11.58 -22.32 6.99
N VAL A 261 11.45 -22.28 8.31
CA VAL A 261 10.54 -21.37 9.01
C VAL A 261 11.22 -20.04 9.28
N TYR A 262 10.65 -18.94 8.77
CA TYR A 262 11.09 -17.59 9.09
C TYR A 262 10.32 -17.03 10.30
N GLY A 263 10.94 -16.13 11.06
CA GLY A 263 10.26 -15.35 12.08
C GLY A 263 9.57 -14.11 11.49
N LEU A 264 8.53 -13.60 12.16
CA LEU A 264 7.90 -12.34 11.77
C LEU A 264 8.90 -11.16 11.83
N GLU A 265 9.81 -11.21 12.80
CA GLU A 265 10.89 -10.24 13.00
C GLU A 265 11.81 -10.11 11.77
N ASP A 266 12.00 -11.18 10.98
CA ASP A 266 12.83 -11.17 9.76
C ASP A 266 12.21 -10.33 8.62
N PHE A 267 10.91 -10.06 8.71
CA PHE A 267 10.09 -9.33 7.73
C PHE A 267 9.71 -7.91 8.19
N GLU A 268 9.92 -7.54 9.45
CA GLU A 268 9.85 -6.14 9.88
C GLU A 268 11.14 -5.42 9.46
N ASP A 269 11.01 -4.28 8.76
CA ASP A 269 12.14 -3.37 8.56
C ASP A 269 12.61 -2.86 9.94
N GLU A 270 13.90 -2.61 10.15
CA GLU A 270 14.43 -2.06 11.41
C GLU A 270 14.26 -0.54 11.51
N ILE A 271 13.95 0.13 10.39
CA ILE A 271 13.95 1.60 10.23
C ILE A 271 12.53 2.17 10.31
#